data_AF-A0A1S9T5R2-F1
#
_entry.id   AF-A0A1S9T5R2-F1
#
_cell.length_a   1.000
_cell.length_b   1.000
_cell.length_c   1.000
_cell.angle_alpha   90.00
_cell.angle_beta   90.00
_cell.angle_gamma   90.00
#
_symmetry.space_group_name_H-M   'P 1'
#
loop_
_entity.id
_entity.type
_entity.pdbx_description
1 polymer ?
#
loop_
_entity_poly.entity_id
_entity_poly.type
_entity_poly.pdbx_seq_one_letter_code
_entity_poly.pdbx_strand_id
1 'polypeptide(L)'
;MAIEAHRCNVKGCNGLVVFENADFDLRNPDTIKGVYALDDPSCNVCGKSFLVVPSYSVIDFDGETGDFEEIESACITEWENQKF
;
A
#
# COMPACT_ATOMS: atom_id res chain seq x y z
N MET A 1 -7.02 15.38 -7.39
CA MET A 1 -7.87 14.49 -6.58
C MET A 1 -7.68 13.08 -7.09
N ALA A 2 -6.87 12.32 -6.37
CA ALA A 2 -6.72 10.89 -6.57
C ALA A 2 -7.25 10.25 -5.28
N ILE A 3 -8.28 9.43 -5.43
CA ILE A 3 -8.99 8.78 -4.33
C ILE A 3 -8.77 7.29 -4.50
N GLU A 4 -8.32 6.64 -3.44
CA GLU A 4 -8.16 5.19 -3.40
C GLU A 4 -9.22 4.57 -2.50
N ALA A 5 -9.62 3.34 -2.83
CA ALA A 5 -10.62 2.59 -2.09
C ALA A 5 -10.22 1.13 -1.97
N HIS A 6 -10.19 0.62 -0.73
CA HIS A 6 -9.85 -0.76 -0.42
C HIS A 6 -11.00 -1.45 0.30
N ARG A 7 -11.12 -2.77 0.13
CA ARG A 7 -12.10 -3.57 0.86
C ARG A 7 -11.70 -3.73 2.32
N CYS A 8 -12.67 -3.58 3.22
CA CYS A 8 -12.45 -3.91 4.62
C CYS A 8 -12.16 -5.41 4.80
N ASN A 9 -11.12 -5.74 5.57
CA ASN A 9 -10.72 -7.14 5.81
C ASN A 9 -11.43 -7.80 7.02
N VAL A 10 -12.39 -7.12 7.65
CA VAL A 10 -13.17 -7.70 8.76
C VAL A 10 -14.15 -8.73 8.20
N LYS A 11 -14.11 -9.96 8.72
CA LYS A 11 -14.99 -11.05 8.28
C LYS A 11 -16.46 -10.61 8.36
N GLY A 12 -17.18 -10.72 7.23
CA GLY A 12 -18.60 -10.36 7.13
C GLY A 12 -18.87 -8.86 6.92
N CYS A 13 -17.84 -8.02 6.83
CA CYS A 13 -18.00 -6.60 6.52
C CYS A 13 -17.84 -6.36 5.02
N ASN A 14 -18.81 -5.67 4.42
CA ASN A 14 -18.77 -5.25 3.00
C ASN A 14 -18.38 -3.78 2.82
N GLY A 15 -17.87 -3.13 3.87
CA GLY A 15 -17.46 -1.74 3.85
C GLY A 15 -16.14 -1.51 3.10
N LEU A 16 -15.85 -0.24 2.85
CA LEU A 16 -14.67 0.26 2.17
C LEU A 16 -13.86 1.16 3.10
N VAL A 17 -12.56 1.18 2.88
CA VAL A 17 -11.61 2.14 3.44
C VAL A 17 -11.22 3.07 2.30
N VAL A 18 -11.47 4.37 2.45
CA VAL A 18 -11.28 5.37 1.39
C VAL A 18 -10.39 6.48 1.94
N PHE A 19 -9.44 6.93 1.14
CA PHE A 19 -8.54 8.04 1.47
C PHE A 19 -8.16 8.82 0.20
N GLU A 20 -7.76 10.07 0.36
CA GLU A 20 -7.22 10.91 -0.71
C GLU A 20 -5.69 10.89 -0.61
N ASN A 21 -5.02 10.46 -1.67
CA ASN A 21 -3.58 10.24 -1.70
C ASN A 21 -2.81 11.34 -2.46
N ALA A 22 -3.51 12.38 -2.96
CA ALA A 22 -2.95 13.38 -3.86
C ALA A 22 -1.78 14.17 -3.26
N ASP A 23 -1.77 14.34 -1.93
CA ASP A 23 -0.85 15.21 -1.19
C ASP A 23 0.06 14.44 -0.21
N PHE A 24 0.20 13.12 -0.35
CA PHE A 24 1.05 12.33 0.55
C PHE A 24 2.53 12.73 0.43
N ASP A 25 3.14 13.21 1.53
CA ASP A 25 4.59 13.43 1.60
C ASP A 25 5.31 12.13 1.97
N LEU A 26 5.68 11.36 0.95
CA LEU A 26 6.43 10.11 1.11
C LEU A 26 7.83 10.31 1.72
N ARG A 27 8.37 11.54 1.73
CA ARG A 27 9.71 11.82 2.28
C ARG A 27 9.69 12.00 3.78
N ASN A 28 8.61 12.56 4.32
CA ASN A 28 8.44 12.83 5.75
C ASN A 28 7.07 12.36 6.22
N PRO A 29 6.80 11.04 6.19
CA PRO A 29 5.54 10.51 6.69
C PRO A 29 5.41 10.81 8.19
N ASP A 30 4.21 11.19 8.61
CA ASP A 30 3.91 11.41 10.00
C ASP A 30 4.02 10.12 10.82
N THR A 31 4.15 10.26 12.14
CA THR A 31 4.07 9.13 13.06
C THR A 31 2.67 9.06 13.66
N ILE A 32 1.86 8.11 13.19
CA ILE A 32 0.52 7.85 13.71
C ILE A 32 0.56 6.54 14.50
N LYS A 33 0.16 6.57 15.78
CA LYS A 33 0.14 5.39 16.67
C LYS A 33 1.49 4.65 16.73
N GLY A 34 2.61 5.39 16.60
CA GLY A 34 3.97 4.85 16.64
C GLY A 34 4.46 4.22 15.33
N VAL A 35 3.70 4.35 14.23
CA VAL A 35 4.04 3.86 12.90
C VAL A 35 4.16 5.03 11.93
N TYR A 36 5.15 5.01 11.03
CA TYR A 36 5.20 5.95 9.92
C TYR A 36 4.03 5.70 8.98
N ALA A 37 3.08 6.62 8.95
CA ALA A 37 1.82 6.50 8.24
C ALA A 37 1.48 7.80 7.51
N LEU A 38 0.80 7.66 6.38
CA LEU A 38 0.35 8.75 5.52
C LEU A 38 -1.08 9.18 5.87
N ASP A 39 -1.88 8.26 6.42
CA ASP A 39 -3.27 8.53 6.83
C ASP A 39 -3.77 7.42 7.80
N ASP A 40 -4.88 7.67 8.50
CA ASP A 40 -5.55 6.69 9.38
C ASP A 40 -7.07 6.53 9.14
N PRO A 41 -7.49 6.21 7.91
CA PRO A 41 -8.89 6.12 7.54
C PRO A 41 -9.61 4.99 8.29
N SER A 42 -10.93 5.12 8.37
CA SER A 42 -11.79 4.11 8.98
C SER A 42 -12.76 3.52 7.98
N CYS A 43 -13.09 2.24 8.15
CA CYS A 43 -14.11 1.57 7.35
C CYS A 43 -15.46 2.28 7.50
N ASN A 44 -16.09 2.62 6.38
CA ASN A 44 -17.37 3.35 6.36
C ASN A 44 -18.58 2.55 6.91
N VAL A 45 -18.44 1.24 7.15
CA VAL A 45 -19.51 0.38 7.68
C VAL A 45 -19.25 -0.04 9.12
N CYS A 46 -18.09 -0.67 9.40
CA CYS A 46 -17.81 -1.23 10.73
C CYS A 46 -17.01 -0.29 11.64
N GLY A 47 -16.54 0.85 11.14
CA GLY A 47 -15.77 1.84 11.91
C GLY A 47 -14.36 1.40 12.31
N LYS A 48 -13.88 0.21 11.91
CA LYS A 48 -12.51 -0.22 12.18
C LYS A 48 -11.52 0.77 11.53
N SER A 49 -10.57 1.26 12.30
CA SER A 49 -9.49 2.12 11.81
C SER A 49 -8.38 1.31 11.17
N PHE A 50 -7.77 1.88 10.14
CA PHE A 50 -6.63 1.36 9.41
C PHE A 50 -5.51 2.40 9.41
N LEU A 51 -4.33 2.01 8.97
CA LEU A 51 -3.24 2.92 8.68
C LEU A 51 -2.87 2.75 7.21
N VAL A 52 -2.72 3.88 6.51
CA VAL A 52 -2.08 3.91 5.19
C VAL A 52 -0.61 4.18 5.43
N VAL A 53 0.27 3.32 4.93
CA VAL A 53 1.71 3.42 5.17
C VAL A 53 2.45 3.56 3.84
N PRO A 54 3.61 4.22 3.80
CA PRO A 54 4.45 4.24 2.61
C PRO A 54 4.85 2.82 2.21
N SER A 55 4.74 2.50 0.91
CA SER A 55 5.18 1.23 0.34
C SER A 55 5.94 1.46 -0.97
N TYR A 56 6.76 0.49 -1.35
CA TYR A 56 7.42 0.45 -2.65
C TYR A 56 6.93 -0.78 -3.41
N SER A 57 6.69 -0.60 -4.71
CA SER A 57 6.46 -1.67 -5.66
C SER A 57 7.62 -1.70 -6.66
N VAL A 58 8.00 -2.90 -7.10
CA VAL A 58 8.96 -3.07 -8.18
C VAL A 58 8.18 -3.49 -9.41
N ILE A 59 8.44 -2.86 -10.55
CA ILE A 59 7.75 -3.15 -11.80
C ILE A 59 8.75 -3.55 -12.89
N ASP A 60 8.32 -4.43 -13.78
CA ASP A 60 8.91 -4.61 -15.10
C ASP A 60 8.19 -3.66 -16.07
N PHE A 61 8.94 -2.84 -16.79
CA PHE A 61 8.40 -1.81 -17.69
C PHE A 61 8.88 -2.04 -19.11
N ASP A 62 7.95 -2.28 -20.03
CA ASP A 62 8.22 -2.41 -21.45
C ASP A 62 8.20 -1.04 -22.13
N GLY A 63 9.39 -0.56 -22.52
CA GLY A 63 9.55 0.73 -23.17
C GLY A 63 9.02 0.82 -24.60
N GLU A 64 8.77 -0.31 -25.28
CA GLU A 64 8.24 -0.32 -26.65
C GLU A 64 6.71 -0.21 -26.66
N THR A 65 6.03 -0.92 -25.77
CA THR A 65 4.56 -0.95 -25.66
C THR A 65 4.01 0.09 -24.68
N GLY A 66 4.82 0.47 -23.67
CA GLY A 66 4.38 1.28 -22.54
C GLY A 66 3.64 0.49 -21.47
N ASP A 67 3.59 -0.84 -21.60
CA ASP A 67 2.98 -1.72 -20.61
C ASP A 67 3.92 -1.93 -19.40
N PHE A 68 3.33 -2.30 -18.26
CA PHE A 68 4.10 -2.67 -17.07
C PHE A 68 3.41 -3.76 -16.25
N GLU A 69 4.21 -4.54 -15.52
CA GLU A 69 3.78 -5.57 -14.59
C GLU A 69 4.45 -5.37 -13.24
N GLU A 70 3.70 -5.44 -12.15
CA GLU A 70 4.27 -5.44 -10.80
C GLU A 70 4.81 -6.84 -10.47
N ILE A 71 6.07 -6.92 -10.05
CA ILE A 71 6.72 -8.19 -9.73
C ILE A 71 6.53 -8.58 -8.27
N GLU A 72 6.39 -9.89 -8.02
CA GLU A 72 6.23 -10.41 -6.67
C GLU A 72 7.48 -10.20 -5.81
N SER A 73 7.29 -9.84 -4.55
CA SER A 73 8.37 -9.77 -3.57
C SER A 73 8.83 -11.18 -3.18
N ALA A 74 10.15 -11.41 -3.18
CA ALA A 74 10.77 -12.62 -2.64
C ALA A 74 11.42 -12.35 -1.27
N CYS A 75 11.63 -13.41 -0.47
CA CYS A 75 12.43 -13.28 0.75
C CYS A 75 13.91 -13.08 0.40
N ILE A 76 14.61 -12.20 1.13
CA ILE A 76 16.06 -11.95 0.90
C ILE A 76 16.90 -13.23 0.97
N THR A 77 16.48 -14.21 1.79
CA THR A 77 17.16 -15.50 1.92
C THR A 77 17.18 -16.30 0.62
N GLU A 78 16.18 -16.14 -0.25
CA GLU A 78 16.17 -16.81 -1.56
C GLU A 78 17.32 -16.32 -2.44
N TRP A 79 17.56 -15.00 -2.46
CA TRP A 79 18.69 -14.41 -3.18
C TRP A 79 20.04 -14.80 -2.58
N GLU A 80 20.14 -14.80 -1.25
CA GLU A 80 21.36 -15.22 -0.55
C GLU A 80 21.72 -16.68 -0.86
N ASN A 81 20.73 -17.56 -0.97
CA ASN A 81 20.92 -18.97 -1.31
C ASN A 81 21.31 -19.23 -2.77
N GLN A 82 21.07 -18.28 -3.68
CA GLN A 82 21.51 -18.39 -5.09
C GLN A 82 23.01 -18.10 -5.27
N LYS A 83 23.70 -17.57 -4.24
CA LYS A 83 25.13 -17.21 -4.32
C LYS A 83 26.10 -18.40 -4.17
N PHE A 84 25.71 -19.60 -4.57
CA PHE A 84 26.56 -20.80 -4.56
C PHE A 84 26.64 -21.46 -5.93
#